data_AF-A0A2V6RDZ8-F1
#
_entry.id   AF-A0A2V6RDZ8-F1
#
_cell.length_a   1.000
_cell.length_b   1.000
_cell.length_c   1.000
_cell.angle_alpha   90.00
_cell.angle_beta   90.00
_cell.angle_gamma   90.00
#
_symmetry.space_group_name_H-M   'P 1'
#
loop_
_entity.id
_entity.type
_entity.pdbx_description
1 polymer ?
#
loop_
_entity_poly.entity_id
_entity_poly.type
_entity_poly.pdbx_seq_one_letter_code
_entity_poly.pdbx_strand_id
1 'polypeptide(L)'
;ALVRVSLEQVVAWDPDVIVTIEPAFAAAVQSDPAWQGVKAVRDRRVYLAPLVPFPWLDLPPSVNRLAGLKWLGRALYPDLFPEEDVRQEALAFYRLFYRQPPTEEQLTRLLRGL
;
A
#
# COMPACT_ATOMS: atom_id res chain seq x y z
N ALA A 1 -2.59 -16.36 -11.11
CA ALA A 1 -1.33 -17.10 -11.12
C ALA A 1 -0.23 -16.18 -10.63
N LEU A 2 0.70 -16.67 -9.81
CA LEU A 2 1.91 -15.92 -9.45
C LEU A 2 2.92 -16.08 -10.59
N VAL A 3 3.47 -14.95 -11.06
CA VAL A 3 4.53 -14.93 -12.08
C VAL A 3 5.83 -14.58 -11.37
N ARG A 4 6.91 -15.30 -11.70
CA ARG A 4 8.25 -14.97 -11.21
C ARG A 4 8.91 -14.00 -12.19
N VAL A 5 9.52 -12.96 -11.65
CA VAL A 5 10.27 -11.94 -12.39
C VAL A 5 11.60 -11.72 -11.69
N SER A 6 12.65 -11.38 -12.45
CA SER A 6 13.95 -11.05 -11.88
C SER A 6 14.04 -9.56 -11.53
N LEU A 7 15.01 -9.17 -10.70
CA LEU A 7 15.23 -7.76 -10.37
C LEU A 7 15.64 -6.95 -11.61
N GLU A 8 16.43 -7.54 -12.50
CA GLU A 8 16.85 -6.89 -13.75
C GLU A 8 15.64 -6.55 -14.63
N GLN A 9 14.59 -7.40 -14.63
CA GLN A 9 13.35 -7.10 -15.32
C GLN A 9 12.60 -5.94 -14.67
N VAL A 10 12.53 -5.90 -13.34
CA VAL A 10 11.90 -4.79 -12.61
C VAL A 10 12.63 -3.48 -12.85
N VAL A 11 13.97 -3.49 -12.87
CA VAL A 11 14.79 -2.34 -13.23
C VAL A 11 14.52 -1.90 -14.67
N ALA A 12 14.40 -2.85 -15.61
CA ALA A 12 14.09 -2.53 -17.01
C ALA A 12 12.68 -1.95 -17.20
N TRP A 13 11.71 -2.32 -16.35
CA TRP A 13 10.37 -1.75 -16.35
C TRP A 13 10.30 -0.35 -15.71
N ASP A 14 11.25 -0.04 -14.84
CA ASP A 14 11.40 1.23 -14.11
C ASP A 14 10.08 1.79 -13.55
N PRO A 15 9.36 1.05 -12.69
CA PRO A 15 8.05 1.46 -12.21
C PRO A 15 8.10 2.78 -11.41
N ASP A 16 7.08 3.63 -11.61
CA ASP A 16 6.87 4.84 -10.81
C ASP A 16 6.43 4.55 -9.36
N VAL A 17 5.73 3.44 -9.15
CA VAL A 17 5.19 3.02 -7.85
C VAL A 17 5.36 1.51 -7.68
N ILE A 18 5.76 1.08 -6.48
CA ILE A 18 5.70 -0.32 -6.06
C ILE A 18 4.69 -0.44 -4.92
N VAL A 19 3.75 -1.37 -5.05
CA VAL A 19 2.88 -1.79 -3.95
C VAL A 19 3.30 -3.19 -3.53
N THR A 20 3.50 -3.37 -2.23
CA THR A 20 3.89 -4.65 -1.64
C THR A 20 2.95 -5.06 -0.51
N ILE A 21 2.86 -6.36 -0.28
CA ILE A 21 2.20 -6.94 0.90
C ILE A 21 3.22 -7.51 1.89
N GLU A 22 4.51 -7.42 1.59
CA GLU A 22 5.60 -8.03 2.36
C GLU A 22 6.29 -6.97 3.25
N PRO A 23 6.08 -6.98 4.58
CA PRO A 23 6.64 -5.97 5.47
C PRO A 23 8.18 -5.95 5.48
N ALA A 24 8.80 -7.14 5.37
CA ALA A 24 10.26 -7.25 5.34
C ALA A 24 10.85 -6.56 4.10
N PHE A 25 10.20 -6.71 2.95
CA PHE A 25 10.61 -6.02 1.73
C PHE A 25 10.44 -4.51 1.86
N ALA A 26 9.27 -4.05 2.31
CA ALA A 26 9.00 -2.62 2.52
C ALA A 26 10.02 -1.95 3.47
N ALA A 27 10.48 -2.68 4.49
CA ALA A 27 11.46 -2.19 5.45
C ALA A 27 12.90 -2.13 4.90
N ALA A 28 13.27 -3.04 3.98
CA ALA A 28 14.65 -3.20 3.50
C ALA A 28 14.93 -2.51 2.16
N VAL A 29 13.94 -2.45 1.26
CA VAL A 29 14.12 -2.05 -0.14
C VAL A 29 14.77 -0.68 -0.31
N GLN A 30 14.46 0.27 0.57
CA GLN A 30 15.00 1.63 0.50
C GLN A 30 16.53 1.66 0.68
N SER A 31 17.07 0.74 1.47
CA SER A 31 18.50 0.61 1.76
C SER A 31 19.22 -0.42 0.90
N ASP A 32 18.49 -1.20 0.10
CA ASP A 32 19.08 -2.25 -0.72
C ASP A 32 19.76 -1.63 -1.95
N PRO A 33 21.10 -1.79 -2.12
CA PRO A 33 21.82 -1.26 -3.27
C PRO A 33 21.30 -1.78 -4.62
N ALA A 34 20.80 -3.02 -4.65
CA ALA A 34 20.32 -3.65 -5.88
C ALA A 34 19.06 -2.96 -6.41
N TRP A 35 18.28 -2.31 -5.55
CA TRP A 35 17.02 -1.65 -5.88
C TRP A 35 17.15 -0.16 -6.18
N GLN A 36 18.32 0.46 -5.98
CA GLN A 36 18.52 1.91 -6.21
C GLN A 36 18.38 2.31 -7.68
N GLY A 37 18.48 1.34 -8.61
CA GLY A 37 18.22 1.55 -10.03
C GLY A 37 16.73 1.76 -10.36
N VAL A 38 15.81 1.47 -9.45
CA VAL A 38 14.36 1.54 -9.69
C VAL A 38 13.79 2.89 -9.24
N LYS A 39 13.06 3.59 -10.13
CA LYS A 39 12.46 4.90 -9.87
C LYS A 39 11.61 4.96 -8.61
N ALA A 40 10.67 4.02 -8.43
CA ALA A 40 9.84 3.95 -7.23
C ALA A 40 10.66 3.93 -5.92
N VAL A 41 11.83 3.28 -5.92
CA VAL A 41 12.68 3.19 -4.73
C VAL A 41 13.46 4.49 -4.50
N ARG A 42 13.99 5.10 -5.56
CA ARG A 42 14.65 6.42 -5.46
C ARG A 42 13.69 7.49 -4.97
N ASP A 43 12.46 7.48 -5.48
CA ASP A 43 11.43 8.48 -5.21
C ASP A 43 10.65 8.18 -3.92
N ARG A 44 11.02 7.12 -3.19
CA ARG A 44 10.34 6.64 -1.96
C ARG A 44 8.84 6.34 -2.15
N ARG A 45 8.48 5.86 -3.34
CA ARG A 45 7.12 5.44 -3.73
C ARG A 45 6.95 3.92 -3.65
N VAL A 46 7.38 3.34 -2.53
CA VAL A 46 7.15 1.93 -2.19
C VAL A 46 6.18 1.85 -1.01
N TYR A 47 4.99 1.32 -1.25
CA TYR A 47 3.89 1.33 -0.29
C TYR A 47 3.55 -0.08 0.18
N LEU A 48 3.52 -0.28 1.50
CA LEU A 48 2.99 -1.50 2.11
C LEU A 48 1.47 -1.39 2.23
N ALA A 49 0.75 -2.27 1.55
CA ALA A 49 -0.71 -2.30 1.63
C ALA A 49 -1.16 -2.68 3.06
N PRO A 50 -2.25 -2.10 3.59
CA PRO A 50 -2.74 -2.44 4.92
C PRO A 50 -3.14 -3.91 5.03
N LEU A 51 -2.70 -4.56 6.10
CA LEU A 51 -2.88 -6.01 6.32
C LEU A 51 -3.85 -6.37 7.45
N VAL A 52 -4.26 -5.40 8.27
CA VAL A 52 -4.99 -5.64 9.53
C VAL A 52 -6.39 -5.04 9.52
N PRO A 53 -7.43 -5.72 10.06
CA PRO A 53 -7.40 -7.10 10.54
C PRO A 53 -7.33 -8.12 9.39
N PHE A 54 -7.62 -7.69 8.15
CA PHE A 54 -7.45 -8.49 6.94
C PHE A 54 -6.85 -7.64 5.81
N PRO A 55 -6.14 -8.25 4.85
CA PRO A 55 -5.50 -7.54 3.73
C PRO A 55 -6.48 -6.72 2.89
N TRP A 56 -6.05 -5.50 2.51
CA TRP A 56 -6.86 -4.59 1.73
C TRP A 56 -6.84 -4.87 0.22
N LEU A 57 -5.78 -5.50 -0.32
CA LEU A 57 -5.63 -5.69 -1.76
C LEU A 57 -5.57 -7.17 -2.18
N ASP A 58 -4.71 -7.95 -1.53
CA ASP A 58 -4.32 -9.26 -2.05
C ASP A 58 -5.25 -10.40 -1.57
N LEU A 59 -4.70 -11.46 -0.96
CA LEU A 59 -5.40 -12.70 -0.66
C LEU A 59 -5.69 -12.85 0.85
N PRO A 60 -6.89 -13.34 1.23
CA PRO A 60 -8.00 -13.70 0.36
C PRO A 60 -8.73 -12.46 -0.21
N PRO A 61 -9.34 -12.55 -1.41
CA PRO A 61 -10.25 -11.53 -1.90
C PRO A 61 -11.35 -11.27 -0.88
N SER A 62 -11.55 -10.02 -0.48
CA SER A 62 -12.53 -9.67 0.54
C SER A 62 -13.13 -8.29 0.32
N VAL A 63 -14.15 -7.97 1.12
CA VAL A 63 -14.80 -6.65 1.12
C VAL A 63 -13.82 -5.52 1.48
N ASN A 64 -12.68 -5.82 2.10
CA ASN A 64 -11.62 -4.84 2.41
C ASN A 64 -11.05 -4.16 1.16
N ARG A 65 -11.23 -4.75 -0.02
CA ARG A 65 -10.89 -4.10 -1.30
C ARG A 65 -11.65 -2.80 -1.55
N LEU A 66 -12.81 -2.58 -0.92
CA LEU A 66 -13.50 -1.28 -1.01
C LEU A 66 -12.66 -0.15 -0.42
N ALA A 67 -12.14 -0.33 0.80
CA ALA A 67 -11.17 0.60 1.40
C ALA A 67 -9.83 0.58 0.64
N GLY A 68 -9.40 -0.62 0.21
CA GLY A 68 -8.20 -0.84 -0.61
C GLY A 68 -8.15 -0.01 -1.89
N LEU A 69 -9.27 0.19 -2.58
CA LEU A 69 -9.32 0.96 -3.83
C LEU A 69 -9.04 2.45 -3.59
N LYS A 70 -9.54 3.04 -2.51
CA LYS A 70 -9.24 4.44 -2.15
C LYS A 70 -7.77 4.61 -1.76
N TRP A 71 -7.26 3.66 -0.97
CA TRP A 71 -5.84 3.62 -0.60
C TRP A 71 -4.92 3.49 -1.83
N LEU A 72 -5.25 2.58 -2.76
CA LEU A 72 -4.48 2.37 -3.98
C LEU A 72 -4.56 3.60 -4.89
N GLY A 73 -5.72 4.25 -4.96
CA GLY A 73 -5.90 5.52 -5.66
C GLY A 73 -4.92 6.59 -5.17
N ARG A 74 -4.77 6.76 -3.85
CA ARG A 74 -3.80 7.70 -3.23
C ARG A 74 -2.35 7.33 -3.53
N ALA A 75 -2.01 6.05 -3.49
CA ALA A 75 -0.64 5.58 -3.75
C ALA A 75 -0.21 5.85 -5.21
N LEU A 76 -1.12 5.68 -6.15
CA LEU A 76 -0.87 5.89 -7.58
C LEU A 76 -1.00 7.37 -7.98
N TYR A 77 -2.04 8.04 -7.51
CA TYR A 77 -2.46 9.39 -7.94
C TYR A 77 -2.76 10.31 -6.73
N PRO A 78 -1.73 10.77 -6.00
CA PRO A 78 -1.89 11.62 -4.80
C PRO A 78 -2.79 12.83 -5.00
N ASP A 79 -2.68 13.48 -6.16
CA ASP A 79 -3.38 14.72 -6.48
C ASP A 79 -4.88 14.52 -6.70
N LEU A 80 -5.29 13.29 -7.04
CA LEU A 80 -6.69 12.94 -7.32
C LEU A 80 -7.38 12.28 -6.12
N PHE A 81 -6.60 11.72 -5.18
CA PHE A 81 -7.10 11.02 -4.01
C PHE A 81 -6.42 11.62 -2.78
N PRO A 82 -6.96 12.67 -2.14
CA PRO A 82 -6.41 13.23 -0.92
C PRO A 82 -6.30 12.19 0.20
N GLU A 83 -5.30 12.31 1.09
CA GLU A 83 -5.14 11.39 2.22
C GLU A 83 -6.38 11.40 3.13
N GLU A 84 -6.99 12.56 3.34
CA GLU A 84 -8.18 12.71 4.17
C GLU A 84 -9.36 11.85 3.66
N ASP A 85 -9.53 11.73 2.35
CA ASP A 85 -10.57 10.88 1.77
C ASP A 85 -10.32 9.39 2.09
N VAL A 86 -9.05 8.97 2.08
CA VAL A 86 -8.66 7.60 2.46
C VAL A 86 -8.91 7.36 3.95
N ARG A 87 -8.61 8.36 4.80
CA ARG A 87 -8.87 8.30 6.25
C ARG A 87 -10.36 8.15 6.52
N GLN A 88 -11.21 8.97 5.89
CA GLN A 88 -12.66 8.91 6.06
C GLN A 88 -13.24 7.59 5.54
N GLU A 89 -12.76 7.10 4.39
CA GLU A 89 -13.16 5.77 3.89
C GLU A 89 -12.81 4.66 4.89
N ALA A 90 -11.59 4.67 5.44
CA ALA A 90 -11.16 3.68 6.42
C ALA A 90 -12.04 3.71 7.68
N LEU A 91 -12.33 4.90 8.22
CA LEU A 91 -13.20 5.06 9.38
C LEU A 91 -14.62 4.56 9.11
N ALA A 92 -15.19 4.92 7.95
CA ALA A 92 -16.52 4.49 7.55
C ALA A 92 -16.59 2.96 7.36
N PHE A 93 -15.59 2.39 6.68
CA PHE A 93 -15.47 0.96 6.44
C PHE A 93 -15.40 0.15 7.75
N TYR A 94 -14.49 0.52 8.66
CA TYR A 94 -14.29 -0.21 9.91
C TYR A 94 -15.52 -0.08 10.84
N ARG A 95 -16.18 1.08 10.83
CA ARG A 95 -17.45 1.27 11.55
C ARG A 95 -18.56 0.38 10.99
N LEU A 96 -18.65 0.24 9.67
CA LEU A 96 -19.72 -0.52 9.02
C LEU A 96 -19.52 -2.03 9.18
N PHE A 97 -18.34 -2.54 8.80
CA PHE A 97 -18.09 -3.98 8.70
C PHE A 97 -17.61 -4.60 10.00
N TYR A 98 -16.81 -3.89 10.81
CA TYR A 98 -16.26 -4.42 12.06
C TYR A 98 -16.90 -3.84 13.31
N ARG A 99 -17.80 -2.86 13.16
CA ARG A 99 -18.45 -2.16 14.29
C ARG A 99 -17.45 -1.52 15.26
N GLN A 100 -16.21 -1.33 14.82
CA GLN A 100 -15.10 -0.82 15.62
C GLN A 100 -14.24 0.08 14.74
N PRO A 101 -14.53 1.40 14.68
CA PRO A 101 -13.67 2.34 13.98
C PRO A 101 -12.29 2.40 14.67
N PRO A 102 -11.19 2.52 13.92
CA PRO A 102 -9.86 2.68 14.50
C PRO A 102 -9.76 4.01 15.25
N THR A 103 -8.93 4.06 16.29
CA THR A 103 -8.48 5.32 16.89
C THR A 103 -7.58 6.07 15.90
N GLU A 104 -7.37 7.38 16.13
CA GLU A 104 -6.44 8.16 15.29
C GLU A 104 -5.03 7.56 15.24
N GLU A 105 -4.54 7.00 16.34
CA GLU A 105 -3.24 6.33 16.38
C GLU A 105 -3.24 5.04 15.53
N GLN A 106 -4.31 4.25 15.63
CA GLN A 106 -4.46 3.03 14.82
C GLN A 106 -4.59 3.37 13.33
N LEU A 107 -5.35 4.40 12.98
CA LEU A 107 -5.52 4.87 11.60
C LEU A 107 -4.19 5.38 11.03
N THR A 108 -3.45 6.17 11.80
CA THR A 108 -2.12 6.67 11.41
C THR A 108 -1.11 5.53 11.24
N ARG A 109 -1.19 4.48 12.06
CA ARG A 109 -0.38 3.27 11.89
C ARG A 109 -0.80 2.48 10.65
N LEU A 110 -2.11 2.37 10.39
CA LEU A 110 -2.68 1.63 9.27
C LEU A 110 -2.31 2.24 7.91
N LEU A 111 -2.27 3.57 7.85
CA LEU A 111 -1.98 4.35 6.63
C LEU A 111 -0.52 4.84 6.56
N ARG A 112 0.36 4.35 7.44
CA ARG A 112 1.75 4.79 7.50
C ARG A 112 2.43 4.62 6.14
N GLY A 113 3.05 5.69 5.67
CA GLY A 113 3.84 5.69 4.44
C GLY A 113 3.06 6.06 3.19
N LEU A 114 1.75 6.34 3.28
CA LEU A 114 1.02 7.10 2.26
C LEU A 114 1.40 8.58 2.24
#